data_AF-A0A1I7RKB5-F1
#
_entry.id   AF-A0A1I7RKB5-F1
#
_cell.length_a   1.000
_cell.length_b   1.000
_cell.length_c   1.000
_cell.angle_alpha   90.00
_cell.angle_beta   90.00
_cell.angle_gamma   90.00
#
_symmetry.space_group_name_H-M   'P 1'
#
loop_
_entity.id
_entity.type
_entity.pdbx_description
1 polymer ?
#
loop_
_entity_poly.entity_id
_entity_poly.type
_entity_poly.pdbx_seq_one_letter_code
_entity_poly.pdbx_strand_id
1 'polypeptide(L)'
;MMSATRNARDKEIFKKRKRDPRGTSDRRQPTPTQAQAAPQVKVQIATPHDDMERVRELLVDKLGSENGLLRSALAEFIGTFFLLFIGISANIQFKVTDSPPTSLQLAWGFGFAFAVYLAANVSGAHVNPAISIAALVNGGIGFLRFLIYLVAQIIGAFVGSAAAYLGHIDDMNYLQQRENTLVSNNSTAALFATFPSDHMTVYGSLLDQIMGTAILALCIELIVDKRHRIHGGLIPLLAGFVMAMISMTYGSNGGFAINPAR
;
A
#
# COMPACT_ATOMS: atom_id res chain seq x y z
N MET A 1 18.22 18.98 55.86
CA MET A 1 18.49 18.01 56.95
C MET A 1 19.26 16.85 56.35
N MET A 2 20.45 16.57 56.89
CA MET A 2 21.53 15.76 56.34
C MET A 2 21.27 14.26 56.37
N SER A 3 21.85 13.52 55.42
CA SER A 3 22.45 12.22 55.73
C SER A 3 23.66 11.99 54.82
N ALA A 4 24.80 11.73 55.45
CA ALA A 4 26.12 11.67 54.86
C ALA A 4 26.85 10.39 55.31
N THR A 5 27.58 9.79 54.36
CA THR A 5 28.89 9.10 54.51
C THR A 5 29.02 7.79 55.32
N ARG A 6 29.63 6.77 54.68
CA ARG A 6 30.98 6.18 54.96
C ARG A 6 31.03 4.77 54.33
N ASN A 7 31.91 4.41 53.38
CA ASN A 7 33.37 4.48 53.20
C ASN A 7 34.11 3.20 53.66
N ALA A 8 35.13 2.88 52.87
CA ALA A 8 35.94 1.66 52.77
C ALA A 8 36.56 1.14 54.08
N ARG A 9 36.80 -0.18 54.11
CA ARG A 9 37.83 -0.82 54.94
C ARG A 9 38.62 -1.85 54.13
N ASP A 10 39.76 -1.41 53.66
CA ASP A 10 40.92 -2.26 53.36
C ASP A 10 41.59 -2.75 54.66
N LYS A 11 42.42 -3.78 54.48
CA LYS A 11 43.56 -4.21 55.32
C LYS A 11 43.24 -5.18 56.46
N GLU A 12 43.46 -6.45 56.18
CA GLU A 12 44.36 -7.40 56.87
C GLU A 12 44.15 -8.72 56.09
N ILE A 13 45.13 -9.45 55.58
CA ILE A 13 46.09 -10.26 56.33
C ILE A 13 47.22 -10.62 55.34
N PHE A 14 48.42 -10.11 55.59
CA PHE A 14 49.67 -10.54 54.95
C PHE A 14 50.62 -10.94 56.08
N LYS A 15 50.79 -12.24 56.34
CA LYS A 15 52.01 -12.85 56.93
C LYS A 15 51.79 -14.32 57.32
N LYS A 16 52.47 -15.24 56.62
CA LYS A 16 53.65 -15.94 57.15
C LYS A 16 54.19 -16.97 56.15
N ARG A 17 55.34 -16.64 55.57
CA ARG A 17 56.30 -17.59 54.97
C ARG A 17 56.91 -18.46 56.08
N LYS A 18 57.09 -19.76 55.82
CA LYS A 18 58.14 -20.60 56.41
C LYS A 18 58.94 -21.26 55.28
N ARG A 19 60.26 -21.23 55.42
CA ARG A 19 61.28 -21.91 54.60
C ARG A 19 61.50 -23.31 55.16
N ASP A 20 61.87 -24.27 54.31
CA ASP A 20 62.98 -25.21 54.58
C ASP A 20 63.54 -25.79 53.26
N PRO A 21 64.85 -26.13 53.17
CA PRO A 21 65.59 -26.39 51.94
C PRO A 21 65.93 -27.89 51.76
N ARG A 22 66.17 -28.29 50.49
CA ARG A 22 67.23 -29.23 50.05
C ARG A 22 66.94 -29.68 48.62
N GLY A 23 67.99 -29.70 47.80
CA GLY A 23 67.92 -30.02 46.39
C GLY A 23 67.72 -31.51 46.11
N THR A 24 67.05 -31.79 44.99
CA THR A 24 67.27 -32.97 44.17
C THR A 24 67.16 -32.54 42.71
N SER A 25 68.15 -32.94 41.90
CA SER A 25 68.25 -32.63 40.49
C SER A 25 67.27 -33.50 39.70
N ASP A 26 66.17 -32.92 39.23
CA ASP A 26 65.20 -33.66 38.42
C ASP A 26 65.46 -33.43 36.92
N ARG A 27 65.76 -34.53 36.21
CA ARG A 27 66.00 -34.55 34.77
C ARG A 27 64.68 -34.20 34.06
N ARG A 28 64.59 -33.00 33.48
CA ARG A 28 63.47 -32.65 32.59
C ARG A 28 63.47 -33.57 31.37
N GLN A 29 62.45 -34.42 31.26
CA GLN A 29 62.07 -35.03 29.98
C GLN A 29 61.51 -33.92 29.07
N PRO A 30 61.81 -33.92 27.76
CA PRO A 30 61.18 -33.00 26.83
C PRO A 30 59.71 -33.39 26.62
N THR A 31 58.81 -32.44 26.88
CA THR A 31 57.37 -32.57 26.60
C THR A 31 57.16 -32.75 25.09
N PRO A 32 56.31 -33.68 24.62
CA PRO A 32 56.00 -33.79 23.20
C PRO A 32 55.32 -32.51 22.72
N THR A 33 55.90 -31.85 21.72
CA THR A 33 55.25 -30.73 21.02
C THR A 33 53.96 -31.25 20.39
N GLN A 34 52.80 -30.86 20.94
CA GLN A 34 51.53 -31.05 20.26
C GLN A 34 51.55 -30.18 18.99
N ALA A 35 51.63 -30.81 17.83
CA ALA A 35 51.43 -30.13 16.56
C ALA A 35 49.99 -29.58 16.56
N GLN A 36 49.85 -28.26 16.67
CA GLN A 36 48.58 -27.59 16.43
C GLN A 36 48.21 -27.82 14.96
N ALA A 37 47.10 -28.53 14.72
CA ALA A 37 46.55 -28.68 13.39
C ALA A 37 46.22 -27.29 12.82
N ALA A 38 46.65 -27.03 11.59
CA ALA A 38 46.34 -25.79 10.88
C ALA A 38 44.81 -25.58 10.82
N PRO A 39 44.30 -24.34 10.98
CA PRO A 39 42.88 -24.08 10.90
C PRO A 39 42.39 -24.46 9.50
N GLN A 40 41.50 -25.45 9.43
CA GLN A 40 40.86 -25.81 8.18
C GLN A 40 39.93 -24.67 7.76
N VAL A 41 40.38 -23.84 6.82
CA VAL A 41 39.53 -22.84 6.16
C VAL A 41 38.55 -23.62 5.28
N LYS A 42 37.37 -23.87 5.81
CA LYS A 42 36.27 -24.50 5.09
C LYS A 42 35.74 -23.48 4.09
N VAL A 43 36.22 -23.53 2.84
CA VAL A 43 35.64 -22.74 1.75
C VAL A 43 34.24 -23.32 1.49
N GLN A 44 33.22 -22.66 2.05
CA GLN A 44 31.83 -22.93 1.68
C GLN A 44 31.62 -22.42 0.26
N ILE A 45 31.70 -23.34 -0.69
CA ILE A 45 31.29 -23.10 -2.06
C ILE A 45 29.76 -23.08 -2.01
N ALA A 46 29.14 -21.90 -2.15
CA ALA A 46 27.68 -21.78 -2.23
C ALA A 46 27.19 -22.70 -3.35
N THR A 47 26.32 -23.64 -3.01
CA THR A 47 25.75 -24.54 -4.01
C THR A 47 24.61 -23.82 -4.73
N PRO A 48 24.31 -24.12 -6.01
CA PRO A 48 23.23 -23.45 -6.76
C PRO A 48 21.85 -23.50 -6.06
N HIS A 49 21.64 -24.47 -5.16
CA HIS A 49 20.45 -24.59 -4.33
C HIS A 49 20.39 -23.52 -3.22
N ASP A 50 21.53 -23.12 -2.66
CA ASP A 50 21.61 -22.08 -1.62
C ASP A 50 21.27 -20.69 -2.19
N ASP A 51 21.64 -20.43 -3.45
CA ASP A 51 21.31 -19.17 -4.12
C ASP A 51 19.80 -19.06 -4.41
N MET A 52 19.15 -20.17 -4.78
CA MET A 52 17.71 -20.21 -5.03
C MET A 52 16.89 -20.05 -3.75
N GLU A 53 17.29 -20.66 -2.63
CA GLU A 53 16.66 -20.43 -1.32
C GLU A 53 16.88 -18.99 -0.85
N ARG A 54 18.06 -18.41 -1.08
CA ARG A 54 18.33 -17.01 -0.71
C ARG A 54 17.55 -16.03 -1.57
N VAL A 55 17.40 -16.30 -2.87
CA VAL A 55 16.51 -15.55 -3.76
C VAL A 55 15.06 -15.69 -3.30
N ARG A 56 14.62 -16.90 -2.94
CA ARG A 56 13.29 -17.16 -2.39
C ARG A 56 13.06 -16.43 -1.07
N GLU A 57 14.00 -16.44 -0.14
CA GLU A 57 13.92 -15.69 1.12
C GLU A 57 13.88 -14.18 0.86
N LEU A 58 14.73 -13.65 -0.03
CA LEU A 58 14.69 -12.25 -0.43
C LEU A 58 13.38 -11.87 -1.13
N LEU A 59 12.82 -12.77 -1.92
CA LEU A 59 11.52 -12.60 -2.57
C LEU A 59 10.41 -12.65 -1.54
N VAL A 60 10.39 -13.60 -0.61
CA VAL A 60 9.37 -13.70 0.45
C VAL A 60 9.46 -12.51 1.43
N ASP A 61 10.66 -12.05 1.75
CA ASP A 61 10.89 -10.89 2.62
C ASP A 61 10.46 -9.58 1.92
N LYS A 62 10.74 -9.43 0.61
CA LYS A 62 10.33 -8.25 -0.16
C LYS A 62 8.89 -8.28 -0.67
N LEU A 63 8.28 -9.45 -0.85
CA LEU A 63 6.97 -9.62 -1.50
C LEU A 63 5.87 -10.10 -0.54
N GLY A 64 6.25 -10.58 0.65
CA GLY A 64 5.39 -11.42 1.48
C GLY A 64 5.35 -12.86 0.94
N SER A 65 4.69 -13.78 1.64
CA SER A 65 4.46 -15.12 1.08
C SER A 65 3.75 -15.01 -0.28
N GLU A 66 4.00 -15.92 -1.21
CA GLU A 66 3.36 -15.92 -2.54
C GLU A 66 1.82 -15.83 -2.44
N ASN A 67 1.26 -16.47 -1.41
CA ASN A 67 -0.16 -16.40 -1.06
C ASN A 67 -0.58 -14.98 -0.63
N GLY A 68 0.28 -14.23 0.06
CA GLY A 68 0.02 -12.85 0.46
C GLY A 68 0.01 -11.86 -0.70
N LEU A 69 0.88 -12.04 -1.69
CA LEU A 69 0.93 -11.15 -2.85
C LEU A 69 -0.29 -11.34 -3.77
N LEU A 70 -0.64 -12.60 -4.08
CA LEU A 70 -1.84 -12.91 -4.86
C LEU A 70 -3.11 -12.42 -4.14
N ARG A 71 -3.23 -12.65 -2.84
CA ARG A 71 -4.39 -12.18 -2.06
C ARG A 71 -4.53 -10.66 -2.10
N SER A 72 -3.42 -9.92 -1.96
CA SER A 72 -3.48 -8.46 -2.05
C SER A 72 -3.78 -7.99 -3.47
N ALA A 73 -3.25 -8.64 -4.50
CA ALA A 73 -3.60 -8.34 -5.89
C ALA A 73 -5.10 -8.56 -6.14
N LEU A 74 -5.67 -9.67 -5.66
CA LEU A 74 -7.10 -9.94 -5.74
C LEU A 74 -7.93 -8.92 -4.96
N ALA A 75 -7.47 -8.48 -3.79
CA ALA A 75 -8.13 -7.45 -3.01
C ALA A 75 -8.15 -6.09 -3.75
N GLU A 76 -7.03 -5.69 -4.36
CA GLU A 76 -6.96 -4.49 -5.19
C GLU A 76 -7.85 -4.60 -6.43
N PHE A 77 -7.85 -5.75 -7.10
CA PHE A 77 -8.76 -6.04 -8.21
C PHE A 77 -10.23 -5.91 -7.79
N ILE A 78 -10.64 -6.58 -6.70
CA ILE A 78 -12.04 -6.58 -6.21
C ILE A 78 -12.46 -5.19 -5.75
N GLY A 79 -11.59 -4.49 -5.02
CA GLY A 79 -11.86 -3.14 -4.54
C GLY A 79 -12.05 -2.16 -5.70
N THR A 80 -11.12 -2.15 -6.67
CA THR A 80 -11.24 -1.29 -7.84
C THR A 80 -12.39 -1.71 -8.76
N PHE A 81 -12.64 -3.00 -8.95
CA PHE A 81 -13.84 -3.51 -9.64
C PHE A 81 -15.12 -2.93 -9.02
N PHE A 82 -15.26 -3.04 -7.70
CA PHE A 82 -16.46 -2.58 -7.01
C PHE A 82 -16.62 -1.06 -7.10
N LEU A 83 -15.53 -0.31 -6.93
CA LEU A 83 -15.51 1.14 -7.09
C LEU A 83 -16.04 1.56 -8.47
N LEU A 84 -15.51 0.97 -9.54
CA LEU A 84 -15.90 1.34 -10.91
C LEU A 84 -17.31 0.84 -11.24
N PHE A 85 -17.67 -0.35 -10.79
CA PHE A 85 -19.02 -0.89 -10.97
C PHE A 85 -20.08 0.08 -10.40
N ILE A 86 -19.94 0.47 -9.13
CA ILE A 86 -20.89 1.40 -8.50
C ILE A 86 -20.83 2.80 -9.11
N GLY A 87 -19.63 3.33 -9.33
CA GLY A 87 -19.45 4.69 -9.87
C GLY A 87 -20.04 4.85 -11.27
N ILE A 88 -19.82 3.88 -12.15
CA ILE A 88 -20.34 3.92 -13.53
C ILE A 88 -21.84 3.62 -13.55
N SER A 89 -22.35 2.68 -12.76
CA SER A 89 -23.80 2.50 -12.60
C SER A 89 -24.48 3.79 -12.16
N ALA A 90 -23.85 4.55 -11.26
CA ALA A 90 -24.36 5.85 -10.84
C ALA A 90 -24.31 6.90 -11.97
N ASN A 91 -23.25 6.92 -12.79
CA ASN A 91 -23.16 7.79 -13.97
C ASN A 91 -24.31 7.49 -14.96
N ILE A 92 -24.56 6.21 -15.25
CA ILE A 92 -25.62 5.78 -16.16
C ILE A 92 -26.99 6.19 -15.60
N GLN A 93 -27.27 5.86 -14.34
CA GLN A 93 -28.54 6.22 -13.70
C GLN A 93 -28.78 7.73 -13.71
N PHE A 94 -27.75 8.52 -13.34
CA PHE A 94 -27.81 9.98 -13.37
C PHE A 94 -28.21 10.51 -14.75
N LYS A 95 -27.63 9.94 -15.82
CA LYS A 95 -27.89 10.35 -17.20
C LYS A 95 -29.26 9.89 -17.73
N VAL A 96 -29.75 8.72 -17.30
CA VAL A 96 -31.08 8.22 -17.68
C VAL A 96 -32.18 9.05 -17.04
N THR A 97 -32.03 9.38 -15.76
CA THR A 97 -33.08 10.01 -14.95
C THR A 97 -32.99 11.53 -14.88
N ASP A 98 -31.89 12.11 -15.37
CA ASP A 98 -31.53 13.52 -15.19
C ASP A 98 -31.55 13.93 -13.70
N SER A 99 -31.06 13.02 -12.82
CA SER A 99 -31.00 13.23 -11.37
C SER A 99 -30.08 14.40 -10.97
N PRO A 100 -30.22 14.98 -9.76
CA PRO A 100 -29.28 16.00 -9.29
C PRO A 100 -27.85 15.47 -9.17
N PRO A 101 -26.81 16.27 -9.49
CA PRO A 101 -25.39 15.84 -9.42
C PRO A 101 -24.99 15.30 -8.04
N THR A 102 -25.61 15.78 -6.97
CA THR A 102 -25.34 15.32 -5.60
C THR A 102 -25.64 13.84 -5.39
N SER A 103 -26.64 13.28 -6.07
CA SER A 103 -26.93 11.84 -5.98
C SER A 103 -25.78 11.01 -6.53
N LEU A 104 -25.22 11.43 -7.67
CA LEU A 104 -24.07 10.82 -8.31
C LEU A 104 -22.82 10.90 -7.41
N GLN A 105 -22.54 12.10 -6.90
CA GLN A 105 -21.38 12.40 -6.06
C GLN A 105 -21.37 11.56 -4.77
N LEU A 106 -22.55 11.40 -4.13
CA LEU A 106 -22.71 10.54 -2.96
C LEU A 106 -22.54 9.06 -3.30
N ALA A 107 -23.06 8.61 -4.44
CA ALA A 107 -22.91 7.21 -4.88
C ALA A 107 -21.44 6.84 -5.10
N TRP A 108 -20.64 7.72 -5.73
CA TRP A 108 -19.18 7.54 -5.84
C TRP A 108 -18.50 7.46 -4.47
N GLY A 109 -18.91 8.31 -3.53
CA GLY A 109 -18.40 8.29 -2.15
C GLY A 109 -18.71 6.97 -1.42
N PHE A 110 -19.96 6.52 -1.46
CA PHE A 110 -20.35 5.25 -0.84
C PHE A 110 -19.69 4.05 -1.52
N GLY A 111 -19.62 4.05 -2.86
CA GLY A 111 -18.92 3.03 -3.63
C GLY A 111 -17.45 2.92 -3.21
N PHE A 112 -16.77 4.06 -3.02
CA PHE A 112 -15.40 4.09 -2.54
C PHE A 112 -15.26 3.59 -1.11
N ALA A 113 -16.16 3.96 -0.18
CA ALA A 113 -16.14 3.42 1.17
C ALA A 113 -16.22 1.88 1.20
N PHE A 114 -17.15 1.30 0.43
CA PHE A 114 -17.31 -0.16 0.37
C PHE A 114 -16.17 -0.85 -0.39
N ALA A 115 -15.61 -0.24 -1.43
CA ALA A 115 -14.38 -0.72 -2.06
C ALA A 115 -13.22 -0.81 -1.06
N VAL A 116 -13.08 0.20 -0.18
CA VAL A 116 -12.09 0.18 0.89
C VAL A 116 -12.42 -0.90 1.94
N TYR A 117 -13.68 -1.06 2.35
CA TYR A 117 -14.07 -2.16 3.26
C TYR A 117 -13.71 -3.55 2.70
N LEU A 118 -13.88 -3.76 1.39
CA LEU A 118 -13.58 -5.03 0.72
C LEU A 118 -12.08 -5.36 0.71
N ALA A 119 -11.21 -4.35 0.60
CA ALA A 119 -9.78 -4.56 0.35
C ALA A 119 -8.87 -4.27 1.55
N ALA A 120 -9.29 -3.44 2.52
CA ALA A 120 -8.39 -2.82 3.50
C ALA A 120 -7.65 -3.85 4.38
N ASN A 121 -8.35 -4.90 4.82
CA ASN A 121 -7.77 -5.93 5.69
C ASN A 121 -6.81 -6.89 4.96
N VAL A 122 -6.67 -6.77 3.64
CA VAL A 122 -5.85 -7.68 2.82
C VAL A 122 -4.72 -6.95 2.09
N SER A 123 -5.02 -5.83 1.43
CA SER A 123 -4.03 -5.07 0.63
C SER A 123 -3.68 -3.71 1.22
N GLY A 124 -4.44 -3.22 2.19
CA GLY A 124 -4.44 -1.81 2.59
C GLY A 124 -5.42 -0.95 1.78
N ALA A 125 -6.14 -1.54 0.81
CA ALA A 125 -7.12 -0.87 -0.05
C ALA A 125 -6.58 0.40 -0.73
N HIS A 126 -5.53 0.27 -1.52
CA HIS A 126 -5.06 1.42 -2.28
C HIS A 126 -6.07 1.80 -3.35
N VAL A 127 -6.56 0.79 -4.10
CA VAL A 127 -7.58 0.83 -5.16
C VAL A 127 -7.39 1.96 -6.18
N ASN A 128 -6.18 2.51 -6.22
CA ASN A 128 -5.80 3.73 -6.92
C ASN A 128 -4.26 3.73 -7.11
N PRO A 129 -3.77 3.84 -8.35
CA PRO A 129 -2.35 3.94 -8.63
C PRO A 129 -1.66 5.14 -7.95
N ALA A 130 -2.31 6.29 -7.86
CA ALA A 130 -1.74 7.48 -7.22
C ALA A 130 -1.53 7.28 -5.70
N ILE A 131 -2.47 6.61 -5.02
CA ILE A 131 -2.33 6.23 -3.61
C ILE A 131 -1.24 5.18 -3.45
N SER A 132 -1.11 4.25 -4.40
CA SER A 132 -0.02 3.27 -4.40
C SER A 132 1.35 3.92 -4.61
N ILE A 133 1.45 4.95 -5.44
CA ILE A 133 2.67 5.76 -5.58
C ILE A 133 2.97 6.50 -4.28
N ALA A 134 1.98 7.14 -3.65
CA ALA A 134 2.17 7.83 -2.37
C ALA A 134 2.72 6.86 -1.30
N ALA A 135 2.11 5.67 -1.18
CA ALA A 135 2.58 4.62 -0.29
C ALA A 135 3.99 4.12 -0.65
N LEU A 136 4.33 4.00 -1.94
CA LEU A 136 5.67 3.62 -2.39
C LEU A 136 6.72 4.66 -1.97
N VAL A 137 6.42 5.96 -2.18
CA VAL A 137 7.30 7.07 -1.80
C VAL A 137 7.48 7.15 -0.28
N ASN A 138 6.42 6.88 0.49
CA ASN A 138 6.45 6.83 1.95
C ASN A 138 7.07 5.53 2.52
N GLY A 139 7.49 4.59 1.67
CA GLY A 139 8.06 3.30 2.08
C GLY A 139 7.03 2.31 2.65
N GLY A 140 5.74 2.56 2.45
CA GLY A 140 4.63 1.70 2.89
C GLY A 140 4.41 0.45 2.02
N ILE A 141 4.89 0.45 0.77
CA ILE A 141 4.88 -0.72 -0.11
C ILE A 141 6.19 -0.85 -0.91
N GLY A 142 6.56 -2.09 -1.25
CA GLY A 142 7.69 -2.36 -2.14
C GLY A 142 7.35 -2.14 -3.63
N PHE A 143 8.36 -1.83 -4.45
CA PHE A 143 8.19 -1.52 -5.88
C PHE A 143 7.48 -2.61 -6.70
N LEU A 144 7.83 -3.89 -6.48
CA LEU A 144 7.18 -4.98 -7.23
C LEU A 144 5.71 -5.17 -6.82
N ARG A 145 5.40 -5.01 -5.52
CA ARG A 145 4.01 -5.01 -5.04
C ARG A 145 3.21 -3.84 -5.62
N PHE A 146 3.82 -2.66 -5.73
CA PHE A 146 3.25 -1.51 -6.43
C PHE A 146 2.87 -1.84 -7.88
N LEU A 147 3.78 -2.44 -8.66
CA LEU A 147 3.48 -2.81 -10.06
C LEU A 147 2.32 -3.81 -10.16
N ILE A 148 2.25 -4.77 -9.23
CA ILE A 148 1.15 -5.73 -9.18
C ILE A 148 -0.16 -5.05 -8.83
N TYR A 149 -0.15 -4.12 -7.88
CA TYR A 149 -1.34 -3.32 -7.53
C TYR A 149 -1.82 -2.51 -8.73
N LEU A 150 -0.90 -1.84 -9.45
CA LEU A 150 -1.23 -1.07 -10.66
C LEU A 150 -1.97 -1.93 -11.70
N VAL A 151 -1.44 -3.12 -12.02
CA VAL A 151 -2.07 -4.03 -12.98
C VAL A 151 -3.41 -4.55 -12.48
N ALA A 152 -3.48 -4.96 -11.21
CA ALA A 152 -4.72 -5.45 -10.61
C ALA A 152 -5.82 -4.38 -10.59
N GLN A 153 -5.48 -3.14 -10.26
CA GLN A 153 -6.38 -1.99 -10.25
C GLN A 153 -6.92 -1.70 -11.64
N ILE A 154 -6.05 -1.62 -12.67
CA ILE A 154 -6.48 -1.37 -14.05
C ILE A 154 -7.41 -2.46 -14.57
N ILE A 155 -7.07 -3.74 -14.33
CA ILE A 155 -7.91 -4.86 -14.75
C ILE A 155 -9.24 -4.85 -13.97
N GLY A 156 -9.20 -4.55 -12.67
CA GLY A 156 -10.39 -4.39 -11.84
C GLY A 156 -11.32 -3.30 -12.38
N ALA A 157 -10.76 -2.13 -12.68
CA ALA A 157 -11.50 -1.01 -13.24
C ALA A 157 -12.17 -1.36 -14.57
N PHE A 158 -11.43 -2.01 -15.48
CA PHE A 158 -11.96 -2.45 -16.77
C PHE A 158 -13.13 -3.43 -16.60
N VAL A 159 -12.96 -4.47 -15.78
CA VAL A 159 -14.01 -5.48 -15.55
C VAL A 159 -15.21 -4.88 -14.82
N GLY A 160 -14.99 -3.97 -13.87
CA GLY A 160 -16.06 -3.26 -13.15
C GLY A 160 -16.89 -2.38 -14.09
N SER A 161 -16.21 -1.67 -15.00
CA SER A 161 -16.84 -0.87 -16.05
C SER A 161 -17.67 -1.73 -17.00
N ALA A 162 -17.13 -2.86 -17.45
CA ALA A 162 -17.85 -3.80 -18.30
C ALA A 162 -19.08 -4.39 -17.59
N ALA A 163 -18.97 -4.73 -16.31
CA ALA A 163 -20.09 -5.21 -15.52
C ALA A 163 -21.19 -4.15 -15.37
N ALA A 164 -20.83 -2.88 -15.17
CA ALA A 164 -21.79 -1.78 -15.11
C ALA A 164 -22.53 -1.60 -16.45
N TYR A 165 -21.80 -1.63 -17.58
CA TYR A 165 -22.40 -1.59 -18.91
C TYR A 165 -23.41 -2.74 -19.12
N LEU A 166 -23.00 -3.99 -18.82
CA LEU A 166 -23.84 -5.17 -18.99
C LEU A 166 -25.07 -5.16 -18.06
N GLY A 167 -24.90 -4.70 -16.82
CA GLY A 167 -25.99 -4.56 -15.85
C GLY A 167 -27.01 -3.49 -16.23
N HIS A 168 -26.61 -2.52 -17.05
CA HIS A 168 -27.43 -1.41 -17.52
C HIS A 168 -27.63 -1.44 -19.04
N ILE A 169 -27.70 -2.63 -19.65
CA ILE A 169 -27.71 -2.74 -21.12
C ILE A 169 -28.90 -2.01 -21.77
N ASP A 170 -30.09 -2.08 -21.16
CA ASP A 170 -31.29 -1.40 -21.66
C ASP A 170 -31.20 0.12 -21.51
N ASP A 171 -30.68 0.59 -20.37
CA ASP A 171 -30.40 2.01 -20.13
C ASP A 171 -29.39 2.55 -21.16
N MET A 172 -28.33 1.80 -21.44
CA MET A 172 -27.33 2.15 -22.43
C MET A 172 -27.91 2.21 -23.84
N ASN A 173 -28.75 1.24 -24.22
CA ASN A 173 -29.47 1.26 -25.51
C ASN A 173 -30.42 2.46 -25.61
N TYR A 174 -31.13 2.78 -24.54
CA TYR A 174 -31.99 3.96 -24.45
C TYR A 174 -31.19 5.26 -24.63
N LEU A 175 -30.07 5.42 -23.92
CA LEU A 175 -29.22 6.61 -24.01
C LEU A 175 -28.61 6.78 -25.41
N GLN A 176 -28.18 5.70 -26.05
CA GLN A 176 -27.67 5.73 -27.42
C GLN A 176 -28.73 6.22 -28.43
N GLN A 177 -29.99 5.79 -28.27
CA GLN A 177 -31.10 6.26 -29.10
C GLN A 177 -31.43 7.72 -28.81
N ARG A 178 -31.47 8.11 -27.53
CA ARG A 178 -31.79 9.49 -27.09
C ARG A 178 -30.80 10.51 -27.64
N GLU A 179 -29.52 10.17 -27.73
CA GLU A 179 -28.48 11.10 -28.15
C GLU A 179 -28.27 11.16 -29.67
N ASN A 180 -28.97 10.34 -30.48
CA ASN A 180 -28.86 10.32 -31.95
C ASN A 180 -27.43 10.14 -32.50
N THR A 181 -26.57 9.49 -31.73
CA THR A 181 -25.13 9.40 -32.01
C THR A 181 -24.71 7.95 -32.21
N LEU A 182 -24.92 7.44 -33.42
CA LEU A 182 -24.33 6.15 -33.83
C LEU A 182 -22.79 6.22 -33.90
N VAL A 183 -22.23 7.41 -34.14
CA VAL A 183 -20.79 7.72 -34.09
C VAL A 183 -20.60 9.21 -33.80
N SER A 184 -20.75 9.64 -32.54
CA SER A 184 -20.18 10.93 -32.10
C SER A 184 -19.25 10.64 -30.94
N ASN A 185 -18.05 11.21 -31.02
CA ASN A 185 -16.90 10.85 -30.21
C ASN A 185 -17.02 11.22 -28.72
N ASN A 186 -18.22 11.54 -28.16
CA ASN A 186 -18.30 11.91 -26.74
C ASN A 186 -19.66 11.91 -25.99
N SER A 187 -20.73 11.23 -26.41
CA SER A 187 -22.00 11.34 -25.66
C SER A 187 -22.14 10.31 -24.51
N THR A 188 -21.84 9.03 -24.77
CA THR A 188 -21.87 7.96 -23.74
C THR A 188 -20.50 7.57 -23.20
N ALA A 189 -19.40 7.91 -23.89
CA ALA A 189 -18.03 7.63 -23.43
C ALA A 189 -17.71 8.32 -22.09
N ALA A 190 -18.29 9.50 -21.87
CA ALA A 190 -18.16 10.27 -20.63
C ALA A 190 -18.79 9.58 -19.39
N LEU A 191 -19.57 8.50 -19.59
CA LEU A 191 -20.07 7.67 -18.50
C LEU A 191 -18.98 6.76 -17.92
N PHE A 192 -17.92 6.47 -18.69
CA PHE A 192 -16.86 5.54 -18.31
C PHE A 192 -15.57 6.29 -17.96
N ALA A 193 -15.18 7.25 -18.78
CA ALA A 193 -13.97 8.06 -18.57
C ALA A 193 -14.32 9.54 -18.32
N THR A 194 -13.41 10.27 -17.68
CA THR A 194 -13.57 11.72 -17.48
C THR A 194 -13.08 12.51 -18.67
N PHE A 195 -13.85 13.52 -19.06
CA PHE A 195 -13.46 14.53 -20.04
C PHE A 195 -13.52 15.91 -19.40
N PRO A 196 -12.61 16.83 -19.74
CA PRO A 196 -12.65 18.18 -19.23
C PRO A 196 -13.88 18.91 -19.75
N SER A 197 -14.49 19.74 -18.91
CA SER A 197 -15.56 20.66 -19.32
C SER A 197 -15.07 21.70 -20.33
N ASP A 198 -15.98 22.24 -21.14
CA ASP A 198 -15.68 23.12 -22.28
C ASP A 198 -14.84 24.38 -21.94
N HIS A 199 -14.92 24.85 -20.70
CA HIS A 199 -14.19 26.04 -20.23
C HIS A 199 -12.77 25.73 -19.74
N MET A 200 -12.39 24.46 -19.63
CA MET A 200 -11.12 24.03 -19.08
C MET A 200 -10.02 24.00 -20.15
N THR A 201 -8.87 24.59 -19.83
CA THR A 201 -7.64 24.40 -20.62
C THR A 201 -6.91 23.14 -20.17
N VAL A 202 -6.02 22.58 -21.00
CA VAL A 202 -5.16 21.45 -20.60
C VAL A 202 -4.37 21.75 -19.34
N TYR A 203 -3.84 22.97 -19.20
CA TYR A 203 -3.12 23.41 -18.00
C TYR A 203 -4.04 23.49 -16.78
N GLY A 204 -5.25 24.05 -16.95
CA GLY A 204 -6.26 24.09 -15.89
C GLY A 204 -6.65 22.68 -15.44
N SER A 205 -6.89 21.76 -16.37
CA SER A 205 -7.21 20.36 -16.08
C SER A 205 -6.06 19.63 -15.38
N LEU A 206 -4.81 19.90 -15.75
CA LEU A 206 -3.65 19.34 -15.06
C LEU A 206 -3.61 19.79 -13.60
N LEU A 207 -3.76 21.10 -13.33
CA LEU A 207 -3.77 21.62 -11.96
C LEU A 207 -4.95 21.08 -11.15
N ASP A 208 -6.14 21.02 -11.76
CA ASP A 208 -7.34 20.44 -11.18
C ASP A 208 -7.10 19.00 -10.69
N GLN A 209 -6.51 18.16 -11.53
CA GLN A 209 -6.20 16.76 -11.18
C GLN A 209 -5.08 16.62 -10.15
N ILE A 210 -4.06 17.48 -10.20
CA ILE A 210 -3.00 17.51 -9.17
C ILE A 210 -3.61 17.88 -7.81
N MET A 211 -4.44 18.92 -7.75
CA MET A 211 -5.05 19.39 -6.51
C MET A 211 -6.04 18.36 -5.94
N GLY A 212 -6.93 17.81 -6.77
CA GLY A 212 -7.87 16.79 -6.34
C GLY A 212 -7.18 15.53 -5.81
N THR A 213 -6.14 15.06 -6.50
CA THR A 213 -5.37 13.87 -6.08
C THR A 213 -4.55 14.15 -4.82
N ALA A 214 -3.98 15.36 -4.68
CA ALA A 214 -3.26 15.76 -3.47
C ALA A 214 -4.19 15.81 -2.25
N ILE A 215 -5.40 16.38 -2.40
CA ILE A 215 -6.41 16.38 -1.33
C ILE A 215 -6.78 14.96 -0.95
N LEU A 216 -7.03 14.08 -1.94
CA LEU A 216 -7.30 12.66 -1.68
C LEU A 216 -6.17 12.03 -0.86
N ALA A 217 -4.92 12.10 -1.35
CA ALA A 217 -3.78 11.50 -0.68
C ALA A 217 -3.57 12.03 0.74
N LEU A 218 -3.65 13.35 0.94
CA LEU A 218 -3.52 13.98 2.25
C LEU A 218 -4.61 13.55 3.23
N CYS A 219 -5.87 13.53 2.78
CA CYS A 219 -6.97 13.10 3.63
C CYS A 219 -6.90 11.60 3.96
N ILE A 220 -6.48 10.76 3.01
CA ILE A 220 -6.26 9.32 3.27
C ILE A 220 -5.16 9.14 4.32
N GLU A 221 -4.01 9.80 4.17
CA GLU A 221 -2.92 9.77 5.16
C GLU A 221 -3.41 10.26 6.54
N LEU A 222 -4.20 11.32 6.57
CA LEU A 222 -4.79 11.84 7.82
C LEU A 222 -5.64 10.78 8.52
N ILE A 223 -6.53 10.09 7.80
CA ILE A 223 -7.47 9.14 8.43
C ILE A 223 -6.82 7.82 8.81
N VAL A 224 -5.74 7.40 8.13
CA VAL A 224 -5.01 6.15 8.46
C VAL A 224 -3.90 6.37 9.49
N ASP A 225 -3.48 7.61 9.72
CA ASP A 225 -2.45 7.93 10.70
C ASP A 225 -2.90 7.59 12.13
N LYS A 226 -2.20 6.64 12.74
CA LYS A 226 -2.45 6.14 14.09
C LYS A 226 -2.39 7.23 15.16
N ARG A 227 -1.70 8.35 14.91
CA ARG A 227 -1.61 9.49 15.84
C ARG A 227 -2.96 10.17 16.07
N HIS A 228 -3.86 10.14 15.08
CA HIS A 228 -5.21 10.70 15.19
C HIS A 228 -6.18 9.80 15.97
N ARG A 229 -5.82 8.53 16.23
CA ARG A 229 -6.64 7.56 17.00
C ARG A 229 -8.06 7.37 16.47
N ILE A 230 -8.26 7.53 15.16
CA ILE A 230 -9.53 7.22 14.50
C ILE A 230 -9.80 5.71 14.61
N HIS A 231 -11.03 5.34 14.96
CA HIS A 231 -11.40 3.94 15.06
C HIS A 231 -11.31 3.25 13.69
N GLY A 232 -10.62 2.10 13.62
CA GLY A 232 -10.33 1.43 12.34
C GLY A 232 -11.57 1.13 11.49
N GLY A 233 -12.69 0.78 12.13
CA GLY A 233 -13.96 0.56 11.43
C GLY A 233 -14.56 1.79 10.74
N LEU A 234 -14.14 3.01 11.12
CA LEU A 234 -14.58 4.27 10.51
C LEU A 234 -13.71 4.71 9.33
N ILE A 235 -12.49 4.18 9.20
CA ILE A 235 -11.55 4.59 8.13
C ILE A 235 -12.18 4.46 6.74
N PRO A 236 -12.82 3.34 6.36
CA PRO A 236 -13.39 3.22 5.02
C PRO A 236 -14.56 4.19 4.80
N LEU A 237 -15.41 4.42 5.81
CA LEU A 237 -16.49 5.39 5.73
C LEU A 237 -15.96 6.82 5.51
N LEU A 238 -14.93 7.22 6.25
CA LEU A 238 -14.30 8.53 6.09
C LEU A 238 -13.63 8.68 4.72
N ALA A 239 -13.00 7.62 4.19
CA ALA A 239 -12.46 7.61 2.84
C ALA A 239 -13.56 7.89 1.81
N GLY A 240 -14.75 7.29 1.96
CA GLY A 240 -15.91 7.59 1.13
C GLY A 240 -16.38 9.04 1.21
N PHE A 241 -16.40 9.64 2.40
CA PHE A 241 -16.71 11.06 2.56
C PHE A 241 -15.68 11.96 1.87
N VAL A 242 -14.39 11.60 1.90
CA VAL A 242 -13.35 12.33 1.14
C VAL A 242 -13.64 12.28 -0.35
N MET A 243 -13.98 11.11 -0.90
CA MET A 243 -14.33 10.95 -2.31
C MET A 243 -15.59 11.78 -2.68
N ALA A 244 -16.64 11.72 -1.85
CA ALA A 244 -17.84 12.53 -2.04
C ALA A 244 -17.50 14.03 -2.02
N MET A 245 -16.75 14.49 -1.03
CA MET A 245 -16.32 15.89 -0.89
C MET A 245 -15.55 16.37 -2.13
N ILE A 246 -14.58 15.60 -2.63
CA ILE A 246 -13.82 15.95 -3.83
C ILE A 246 -14.74 16.00 -5.05
N SER A 247 -15.62 15.01 -5.22
CA SER A 247 -16.56 14.98 -6.35
C SER A 247 -17.54 16.16 -6.34
N MET A 248 -17.93 16.65 -5.17
CA MET A 248 -18.81 17.81 -5.01
C MET A 248 -18.12 19.15 -5.26
N THR A 249 -16.78 19.20 -5.14
CA THR A 249 -16.00 20.45 -5.22
C THR A 249 -15.20 20.58 -6.53
N TYR A 250 -14.77 19.47 -7.12
CA TYR A 250 -13.97 19.42 -8.35
C TYR A 250 -14.70 18.72 -9.51
N GLY A 251 -15.91 18.21 -9.29
CA GLY A 251 -16.55 17.35 -10.29
C GLY A 251 -17.05 18.03 -11.55
N SER A 252 -17.31 19.34 -11.52
CA SER A 252 -17.67 20.10 -12.72
C SER A 252 -16.51 20.41 -13.64
N ASN A 253 -15.26 20.27 -13.18
CA ASN A 253 -14.08 20.67 -13.93
C ASN A 253 -13.61 19.52 -14.83
N GLY A 254 -12.75 18.64 -14.30
CA GLY A 254 -12.25 17.44 -14.96
C GLY A 254 -12.94 16.14 -14.50
N GLY A 255 -14.11 16.22 -13.86
CA GLY A 255 -14.86 15.02 -13.45
C GLY A 255 -14.21 14.23 -12.31
N PHE A 256 -13.42 14.89 -11.45
CA PHE A 256 -12.79 14.30 -10.26
C PHE A 256 -12.06 12.96 -10.53
N ALA A 257 -11.33 12.84 -11.65
CA ALA A 257 -10.73 11.55 -12.03
C ALA A 257 -9.88 10.95 -10.90
N ILE A 258 -8.91 11.72 -10.36
CA ILE A 258 -8.10 11.50 -9.13
C ILE A 258 -7.51 10.07 -8.90
N ASN A 259 -7.67 9.18 -9.87
CA ASN A 259 -7.33 7.78 -9.84
C ASN A 259 -6.98 7.34 -11.27
N PRO A 260 -5.69 7.13 -11.60
CA PRO A 260 -5.27 6.75 -12.94
C PRO A 260 -5.82 5.42 -13.46
N ALA A 261 -6.36 4.54 -12.61
CA ALA A 261 -6.99 3.30 -13.06
C ALA A 261 -8.47 3.50 -13.48
N ARG A 262 -9.09 4.61 -13.09
CA ARG A 262 -10.50 4.94 -13.32
C ARG A 262 -10.70 5.83 -14.54
#